data_AF-A0A0C9QN98-F1
#
_entry.id   AF-A0A0C9QN98-F1
#
_cell.length_a   1.000
_cell.length_b   1.000
_cell.length_c   1.000
_cell.angle_alpha   90.00
_cell.angle_beta   90.00
_cell.angle_gamma   90.00
#
_symmetry.space_group_name_H-M   'P 1'
#
loop_
_entity.id
_entity.type
_entity.pdbx_description
1 polymer ?
#
loop_
_entity_poly.entity_id
_entity_poly.type
_entity_poly.pdbx_seq_one_letter_code
_entity_poly.pdbx_strand_id
1 'polypeptide(L)'
;QIFANAGKEHMRKYGTKPEHFGKIAWKNHKHSVNNPYSQFRDEYTLEQIMRSPEVVEGVLTKLQCCPTSDGSGAAILASEQFVRRHGLESQAVEIVGMEMATDPESTFADKSLIKIAGYDMTRLAAQRLFAKANYKPQDVNVVELHDCFSANELITYEALGLCEEGKAGELIDRGDNTYGGKYVINPSGGLISKGHPLGATGLAQCAELCWQLRGLAEKRQVPGCKLALQHNLGLGGAVVIALYRLGFPAAAAGNVSKNLTAASTAANGEGFQVTPLLKLLEIAMQEDKDNLIEKVRAVYGFKVTNGPNGQIGFWVINAKEGKGKIIFNGTDKCDVTFTINDADVTELLTGKLPPQKAFFQGKIKIQGNMGMAMKLLELQKSAQSRIDTLRAKL
;
A
#
# COMPACT_ATOMS: atom_id res chain seq x y z
N GLN A 1 24.94 -12.48 -10.35
CA GLN A 1 26.05 -13.46 -10.20
C GLN A 1 26.18 -14.00 -8.78
N ILE A 2 26.31 -13.15 -7.74
CA ILE A 2 26.46 -13.57 -6.33
C ILE A 2 25.38 -14.60 -5.90
N PHE A 3 24.11 -14.23 -5.94
CA PHE A 3 23.01 -15.11 -5.50
C PHE A 3 22.86 -16.38 -6.33
N ALA A 4 23.09 -16.31 -7.65
CA ALA A 4 23.08 -17.50 -8.49
C ALA A 4 24.17 -18.49 -8.10
N ASN A 5 25.38 -18.00 -7.79
CA ASN A 5 26.47 -18.87 -7.37
C ASN A 5 26.29 -19.41 -5.94
N ALA A 6 25.61 -18.67 -5.05
CA ALA A 6 25.13 -19.20 -3.79
C ALA A 6 24.15 -20.37 -4.02
N GLY A 7 23.24 -20.24 -5.00
CA GLY A 7 22.40 -21.33 -5.48
C GLY A 7 23.20 -22.54 -5.96
N LYS A 8 24.22 -22.34 -6.81
CA LYS A 8 25.13 -23.42 -7.27
C LYS A 8 25.84 -24.12 -6.11
N GLU A 9 26.28 -23.36 -5.12
CA GLU A 9 26.88 -23.94 -3.91
C GLU A 9 25.88 -24.78 -3.14
N HIS A 10 24.65 -24.30 -2.95
CA HIS A 10 23.59 -25.04 -2.25
C HIS A 10 23.23 -26.34 -2.99
N MET A 11 23.11 -26.29 -4.33
CA MET A 11 22.93 -27.48 -5.17
C MET A 11 24.06 -28.51 -4.97
N ARG A 12 25.33 -28.07 -5.01
CA ARG A 12 26.49 -28.96 -4.83
C ARG A 12 26.55 -29.55 -3.43
N LYS A 13 26.20 -28.78 -2.40
CA LYS A 13 26.34 -29.18 -0.99
C LYS A 13 25.18 -30.05 -0.50
N TYR A 14 23.95 -29.79 -0.96
CA TYR A 14 22.75 -30.44 -0.42
C TYR A 14 21.89 -31.16 -1.45
N GLY A 15 22.25 -31.12 -2.74
CA GLY A 15 21.48 -31.79 -3.80
C GLY A 15 20.18 -31.08 -4.18
N THR A 16 20.01 -29.82 -3.81
CA THR A 16 18.92 -28.95 -4.26
C THR A 16 18.88 -28.92 -5.78
N LYS A 17 17.66 -28.94 -6.34
CA LYS A 17 17.46 -29.03 -7.78
C LYS A 17 17.09 -27.67 -8.38
N PRO A 18 17.41 -27.39 -9.66
CA PRO A 18 16.99 -26.17 -10.35
C PRO A 18 15.49 -25.88 -10.21
N GLU A 19 14.66 -26.92 -10.23
CA GLU A 19 13.21 -26.83 -10.11
C GLU A 19 12.76 -26.27 -8.75
N HIS A 20 13.54 -26.44 -7.69
CA HIS A 20 13.22 -25.84 -6.38
C HIS A 20 13.28 -24.31 -6.45
N PHE A 21 14.27 -23.74 -7.14
CA PHE A 21 14.34 -22.30 -7.40
C PHE A 21 13.19 -21.82 -8.31
N GLY A 22 12.87 -22.60 -9.35
CA GLY A 22 11.73 -22.31 -10.22
C GLY A 22 10.39 -22.30 -9.48
N LYS A 23 10.17 -23.24 -8.55
CA LYS A 23 8.96 -23.31 -7.71
C LYS A 23 8.80 -22.10 -6.80
N ILE A 24 9.90 -21.53 -6.30
CA ILE A 24 9.86 -20.28 -5.52
C ILE A 24 9.31 -19.13 -6.38
N ALA A 25 9.84 -18.95 -7.59
CA ALA A 25 9.37 -17.91 -8.49
C ALA A 25 7.91 -18.14 -8.92
N TRP A 26 7.53 -19.40 -9.18
CA TRP A 26 6.15 -19.80 -9.47
C TRP A 26 5.20 -19.36 -8.36
N LYS A 27 5.55 -19.67 -7.11
CA LYS A 27 4.77 -19.28 -5.93
C LYS A 27 4.65 -17.75 -5.81
N ASN A 28 5.74 -17.00 -6.02
CA ASN A 28 5.71 -15.53 -5.95
C ASN A 28 4.82 -14.91 -7.04
N HIS A 29 4.92 -15.34 -8.30
CA HIS A 29 4.04 -14.86 -9.37
C HIS A 29 2.58 -15.26 -9.14
N LYS A 30 2.31 -16.46 -8.62
CA LYS A 30 0.95 -16.86 -8.24
C LYS A 30 0.37 -15.97 -7.14
N HIS A 31 1.16 -15.59 -6.14
CA HIS A 31 0.74 -14.69 -5.07
C HIS A 31 0.49 -13.26 -5.59
N SER A 32 1.28 -12.80 -6.57
CA SER A 32 1.25 -11.41 -7.06
C SER A 32 -0.05 -11.02 -7.78
N VAL A 33 -0.77 -11.98 -8.36
CA VAL A 33 -2.08 -11.76 -9.02
C VAL A 33 -3.05 -11.01 -8.09
N ASN A 34 -2.99 -11.33 -6.80
CA ASN A 34 -3.83 -10.77 -5.74
C ASN A 34 -3.30 -9.44 -5.16
N ASN A 35 -2.16 -8.95 -5.63
CA ASN A 35 -1.55 -7.71 -5.17
C ASN A 35 -1.73 -6.58 -6.20
N PRO A 36 -2.60 -5.58 -5.96
CA PRO A 36 -2.79 -4.46 -6.88
C PRO A 36 -1.56 -3.53 -6.98
N TYR A 37 -0.63 -3.61 -6.03
CA TYR A 37 0.60 -2.82 -6.01
C TYR A 37 1.79 -3.50 -6.71
N SER A 38 1.62 -4.76 -7.16
CA SER A 38 2.71 -5.51 -7.78
C SER A 38 2.95 -5.08 -9.22
N GLN A 39 4.22 -4.89 -9.62
CA GLN A 39 4.58 -4.57 -11.00
C GLN A 39 4.14 -5.67 -11.98
N PHE A 40 4.36 -6.94 -11.63
CA PHE A 40 3.86 -8.09 -12.37
C PHE A 40 2.73 -8.76 -11.62
N ARG A 41 1.63 -9.03 -12.32
CA ARG A 41 0.41 -9.66 -11.78
C ARG A 41 -0.07 -10.82 -12.64
N ASP A 42 0.81 -11.33 -13.50
CA ASP A 42 0.57 -12.49 -14.33
C ASP A 42 1.00 -13.76 -13.59
N GLU A 43 0.17 -14.80 -13.64
CA GLU A 43 0.55 -16.13 -13.19
C GLU A 43 1.30 -16.85 -14.32
N TYR A 44 2.40 -17.53 -13.98
CA TYR A 44 3.16 -18.36 -14.90
C TYR A 44 3.13 -19.80 -14.43
N THR A 45 3.18 -20.75 -15.36
CA THR A 45 3.47 -22.15 -15.06
C THR A 45 4.96 -22.32 -14.70
N LEU A 46 5.28 -23.38 -13.96
CA LEU A 46 6.68 -23.73 -13.66
C LEU A 46 7.50 -23.91 -14.95
N GLU A 47 6.92 -24.54 -15.97
CA GLU A 47 7.56 -24.75 -17.27
C GLU A 47 7.91 -23.42 -17.97
N GLN A 48 6.99 -22.44 -17.97
CA GLN A 48 7.26 -21.10 -18.51
C GLN A 48 8.40 -20.40 -17.76
N ILE A 49 8.47 -20.55 -16.43
CA ILE A 49 9.55 -19.99 -15.63
C ILE A 49 10.89 -20.64 -15.99
N MET A 50 10.93 -21.97 -16.05
CA MET A 50 12.15 -22.73 -16.36
C MET A 50 12.63 -22.51 -17.80
N ARG A 51 11.74 -22.17 -18.74
CA ARG A 51 12.08 -21.86 -20.14
C ARG A 51 12.30 -20.38 -20.43
N SER A 52 12.07 -19.49 -19.46
CA SER A 52 12.35 -18.07 -19.64
C SER A 52 13.86 -17.83 -19.82
N PRO A 53 14.29 -16.73 -20.46
CA PRO A 53 15.70 -16.51 -20.81
C PRO A 53 16.63 -16.71 -19.61
N GLU A 54 17.69 -17.49 -19.79
CA GLU A 54 18.68 -17.69 -18.73
C GLU A 54 19.41 -16.37 -18.41
N VAL A 55 19.58 -16.11 -17.12
CA VAL A 55 20.39 -15.00 -16.60
C VAL A 55 21.71 -15.53 -16.06
N VAL A 56 21.67 -16.68 -15.38
CA VAL A 56 22.86 -17.45 -15.02
C VAL A 56 22.58 -18.91 -15.29
N GLU A 57 23.36 -19.47 -16.21
CA GLU A 57 23.24 -20.84 -16.70
C GLU A 57 23.07 -21.87 -15.57
N GLY A 58 22.03 -22.68 -15.72
CA GLY A 58 21.73 -23.82 -14.84
C GLY A 58 21.16 -23.47 -13.47
N VAL A 59 20.84 -22.19 -13.20
CA VAL A 59 20.29 -21.77 -11.88
C VAL A 59 19.14 -20.78 -12.01
N LEU A 60 19.37 -19.63 -12.67
CA LEU A 60 18.42 -18.53 -12.68
C LEU A 60 18.00 -18.17 -14.09
N THR A 61 16.69 -18.17 -14.28
CA THR A 61 16.02 -17.62 -15.47
C THR A 61 15.45 -16.24 -15.16
N LYS A 62 15.09 -15.47 -16.19
CA LYS A 62 14.60 -14.09 -16.07
C LYS A 62 13.42 -13.96 -15.11
N LEU A 63 12.48 -14.91 -15.13
CA LEU A 63 11.29 -14.88 -14.25
C LEU A 63 11.60 -15.23 -12.79
N GLN A 64 12.85 -15.62 -12.47
CA GLN A 64 13.34 -15.86 -11.11
C GLN A 64 14.10 -14.66 -10.51
N CYS A 65 14.20 -13.56 -11.25
CA CYS A 65 14.91 -12.34 -10.88
C CYS A 65 13.91 -11.21 -10.66
N CYS A 66 14.07 -10.41 -9.60
CA CYS A 66 13.25 -9.22 -9.41
C CYS A 66 13.51 -8.17 -10.53
N PRO A 67 12.48 -7.48 -11.03
CA PRO A 67 12.67 -6.34 -11.92
C PRO A 67 13.15 -5.10 -11.15
N THR A 68 13.77 -4.17 -11.89
CA THR A 68 13.96 -2.79 -11.43
C THR A 68 12.64 -2.04 -11.45
N SER A 69 12.37 -1.26 -10.41
CA SER A 69 11.06 -0.62 -10.23
C SER A 69 11.20 0.72 -9.51
N ASP A 70 10.27 1.62 -9.82
CA ASP A 70 10.09 2.88 -9.10
C ASP A 70 8.90 2.74 -8.14
N GLY A 71 9.04 3.29 -6.93
CA GLY A 71 8.01 3.23 -5.91
C GLY A 71 8.46 3.81 -4.58
N SER A 72 7.51 4.01 -3.67
CA SER A 72 7.75 4.50 -2.32
C SER A 72 6.93 3.70 -1.30
N GLY A 73 7.40 3.71 -0.06
CA GLY A 73 6.69 3.14 1.09
C GLY A 73 6.85 4.08 2.28
N ALA A 74 5.94 3.98 3.25
CA ALA A 74 5.99 4.77 4.48
C ALA A 74 5.35 3.98 5.63
N ALA A 75 5.83 4.22 6.84
CA ALA A 75 5.25 3.72 8.08
C ALA A 75 5.24 4.84 9.13
N ILE A 76 4.16 4.93 9.91
CA ILE A 76 4.08 5.85 11.05
C ILE A 76 4.31 5.01 12.32
N LEU A 77 5.36 5.35 13.06
CA LEU A 77 5.66 4.75 14.34
C LEU A 77 5.12 5.64 15.47
N ALA A 78 4.50 5.03 16.47
CA ALA A 78 3.93 5.72 17.61
C ALA A 78 4.25 4.95 18.90
N SER A 79 4.43 5.68 19.99
CA SER A 79 4.52 5.07 21.32
C SER A 79 3.14 4.57 21.77
N GLU A 80 3.12 3.62 22.71
CA GLU A 80 1.87 3.17 23.34
C GLU A 80 1.06 4.34 23.91
N GLN A 81 1.73 5.32 24.55
CA GLN A 81 1.08 6.51 25.09
C GLN A 81 0.35 7.30 24.00
N PHE A 82 0.97 7.46 22.82
CA PHE A 82 0.36 8.15 21.70
C PHE A 82 -0.84 7.36 21.17
N VAL A 83 -0.71 6.04 21.04
CA VAL A 83 -1.79 5.14 20.59
C VAL A 83 -3.01 5.27 21.51
N ARG A 84 -2.82 5.14 22.83
CA ARG A 84 -3.91 5.25 23.81
C ARG A 84 -4.54 6.64 23.85
N ARG A 85 -3.72 7.69 23.79
CA ARG A 85 -4.20 9.09 23.78
C ARG A 85 -5.13 9.37 22.60
N HIS A 86 -4.92 8.71 21.46
CA HIS A 86 -5.67 8.95 20.23
C HIS A 86 -6.63 7.81 19.86
N GLY A 87 -6.83 6.81 20.73
CA GLY A 87 -7.77 5.71 20.48
C GLY A 87 -7.40 4.83 19.26
N LEU A 88 -6.10 4.58 19.04
CA LEU A 88 -5.60 3.88 17.85
C LEU A 88 -5.33 2.38 18.08
N GLU A 89 -5.77 1.82 19.22
CA GLU A 89 -5.47 0.46 19.65
C GLU A 89 -5.90 -0.61 18.63
N SER A 90 -7.07 -0.42 17.99
CA SER A 90 -7.64 -1.39 17.04
C SER A 90 -6.82 -1.56 15.75
N GLN A 91 -5.95 -0.59 15.43
CA GLN A 91 -5.10 -0.62 14.24
C GLN A 91 -3.61 -0.74 14.54
N ALA A 92 -3.22 -0.72 15.81
CA ALA A 92 -1.82 -0.71 16.22
C ALA A 92 -1.18 -2.10 16.04
N VAL A 93 -0.16 -2.15 15.18
CA VAL A 93 0.73 -3.30 15.01
C VAL A 93 2.01 -3.01 15.76
N GLU A 94 2.32 -3.86 16.74
CA GLU A 94 3.50 -3.77 17.59
C GLU A 94 4.70 -4.40 16.88
N ILE A 95 5.84 -3.70 16.88
CA ILE A 95 7.15 -4.29 16.58
C ILE A 95 7.63 -4.98 17.87
N VAL A 96 7.50 -6.30 17.93
CA VAL A 96 7.87 -7.12 19.09
C VAL A 96 9.38 -7.11 19.31
N GLY A 97 10.12 -7.05 18.22
CA GLY A 97 11.57 -6.94 18.22
C GLY A 97 12.07 -6.66 16.82
N MET A 98 13.23 -6.03 16.74
CA MET A 98 13.92 -5.74 15.49
C MET A 98 15.42 -5.86 15.72
N GLU A 99 16.10 -6.62 14.88
CA GLU A 99 17.55 -6.80 14.95
C GLU A 99 18.18 -6.47 13.60
N MET A 100 19.34 -5.82 13.67
CA MET A 100 20.21 -5.60 12.54
C MET A 100 21.50 -6.41 12.75
N ALA A 101 22.01 -7.02 11.68
CA ALA A 101 23.34 -7.57 11.64
C ALA A 101 24.06 -7.14 10.37
N THR A 102 25.36 -6.93 10.48
CA THR A 102 26.28 -6.67 9.37
C THR A 102 27.17 -7.89 9.15
N ASP A 103 28.02 -7.85 8.12
CA ASP A 103 28.89 -8.96 7.75
C ASP A 103 29.75 -9.46 8.92
N PRO A 104 29.60 -10.73 9.34
CA PRO A 104 30.57 -11.38 10.21
C PRO A 104 31.85 -11.74 9.43
N GLU A 105 32.93 -12.07 10.15
CA GLU A 105 34.20 -12.49 9.55
C GLU A 105 34.05 -13.65 8.56
N SER A 106 33.12 -14.57 8.84
CA SER A 106 32.81 -15.73 8.00
C SER A 106 32.33 -15.36 6.59
N THR A 107 31.81 -14.14 6.37
CA THR A 107 31.45 -13.65 5.02
C THR A 107 32.66 -13.69 4.08
N PHE A 108 33.84 -13.32 4.57
CA PHE A 108 35.04 -13.17 3.74
C PHE A 108 36.07 -14.28 3.97
N ALA A 109 36.10 -14.90 5.14
CA ALA A 109 37.08 -15.93 5.49
C ALA A 109 36.75 -17.33 4.91
N ASP A 110 35.47 -17.71 4.90
CA ASP A 110 35.07 -19.12 4.68
C ASP A 110 34.96 -19.53 3.21
N LYS A 111 35.21 -18.61 2.28
CA LYS A 111 35.14 -18.83 0.81
C LYS A 111 33.81 -19.45 0.34
N SER A 112 32.70 -19.09 1.00
CA SER A 112 31.34 -19.53 0.67
C SER A 112 30.54 -18.38 0.05
N LEU A 113 29.93 -18.63 -1.10
CA LEU A 113 29.05 -17.70 -1.80
C LEU A 113 27.66 -17.63 -1.14
N ILE A 114 27.23 -18.67 -0.44
CA ILE A 114 26.04 -18.62 0.44
C ILE A 114 26.26 -17.58 1.55
N LYS A 115 27.46 -17.55 2.15
CA LYS A 115 27.81 -16.56 3.18
C LYS A 115 27.98 -15.15 2.62
N ILE A 116 28.61 -15.00 1.46
CA ILE A 116 28.69 -13.72 0.73
C ILE A 116 27.30 -13.19 0.35
N ALA A 117 26.33 -14.07 0.09
CA ALA A 117 24.93 -13.69 -0.14
C ALA A 117 24.17 -13.27 1.13
N GLY A 118 24.82 -13.34 2.30
CA GLY A 118 24.31 -12.82 3.57
C GLY A 118 23.68 -13.85 4.51
N TYR A 119 23.86 -15.15 4.26
CA TYR A 119 23.30 -16.21 5.11
C TYR A 119 23.64 -16.06 6.59
N ASP A 120 24.92 -15.84 6.93
CA ASP A 120 25.36 -15.74 8.33
C ASP A 120 24.88 -14.42 8.98
N MET A 121 24.74 -13.34 8.21
CA MET A 121 24.09 -12.11 8.69
C MET A 121 22.64 -12.38 9.08
N THR A 122 21.87 -12.99 8.18
CA THR A 122 20.46 -13.34 8.40
C THR A 122 20.31 -14.26 9.60
N ARG A 123 21.13 -15.31 9.69
CA ARG A 123 21.13 -16.25 10.82
C ARG A 123 21.44 -15.56 12.13
N LEU A 124 22.45 -14.69 12.18
CA LEU A 124 22.83 -13.95 13.38
C LEU A 124 21.70 -13.02 13.86
N ALA A 125 21.10 -12.24 12.95
CA ALA A 125 19.99 -11.36 13.27
C ALA A 125 18.76 -12.15 13.74
N ALA A 126 18.43 -13.26 13.07
CA ALA A 126 17.29 -14.10 13.41
C ALA A 126 17.46 -14.73 14.81
N GLN A 127 18.63 -15.30 15.09
CA GLN A 127 18.94 -15.88 16.41
C GLN A 127 18.81 -14.84 17.53
N ARG A 128 19.36 -13.63 17.35
CA ARG A 128 19.23 -12.54 18.32
C ARG A 128 17.77 -12.14 18.52
N LEU A 129 17.01 -12.02 17.44
CA LEU A 129 15.62 -11.58 17.49
C LEU A 129 14.75 -12.59 18.23
N PHE A 130 14.81 -13.87 17.84
CA PHE A 130 14.00 -14.92 18.47
C PHE A 130 14.36 -15.12 19.94
N ALA A 131 15.65 -15.03 20.30
CA ALA A 131 16.10 -15.10 21.69
C ALA A 131 15.54 -13.94 22.56
N LYS A 132 15.48 -12.72 22.02
CA LYS A 132 14.96 -11.54 22.74
C LYS A 132 13.43 -11.51 22.80
N ALA A 133 12.76 -11.91 21.72
CA ALA A 133 11.31 -11.82 21.59
C ALA A 133 10.57 -12.99 22.26
N ASN A 134 11.29 -14.04 22.71
CA ASN A 134 10.74 -15.28 23.27
C ASN A 134 9.74 -15.98 22.32
N TYR A 135 10.07 -15.98 21.03
CA TYR A 135 9.36 -16.72 19.98
C TYR A 135 10.33 -17.69 19.30
N LYS A 136 9.77 -18.66 18.59
CA LYS A 136 10.50 -19.57 17.70
C LYS A 136 10.11 -19.29 16.25
N PRO A 137 10.98 -19.62 15.26
CA PRO A 137 10.62 -19.51 13.85
C PRO A 137 9.30 -20.20 13.51
N GLN A 138 8.98 -21.33 14.17
CA GLN A 138 7.77 -22.12 13.93
C GLN A 138 6.47 -21.44 14.41
N ASP A 139 6.56 -20.38 15.22
CA ASP A 139 5.41 -19.60 15.69
C ASP A 139 4.93 -18.59 14.63
N VAL A 140 5.77 -18.28 13.65
CA VAL A 140 5.47 -17.33 12.58
C VAL A 140 4.42 -17.91 11.62
N ASN A 141 3.48 -17.08 11.18
CA ASN A 141 2.45 -17.49 10.21
C ASN A 141 2.73 -16.92 8.81
N VAL A 142 3.16 -15.66 8.76
CA VAL A 142 3.42 -14.95 7.51
C VAL A 142 4.83 -14.38 7.51
N VAL A 143 5.50 -14.48 6.37
CA VAL A 143 6.87 -13.97 6.18
C VAL A 143 6.89 -13.09 4.95
N GLU A 144 7.46 -11.89 5.05
CA GLU A 144 7.89 -11.10 3.90
C GLU A 144 9.42 -11.01 3.94
N LEU A 145 10.07 -11.68 2.99
CA LEU A 145 11.52 -11.80 2.95
C LEU A 145 12.11 -11.21 1.66
N HIS A 146 13.43 -11.06 1.65
CA HIS A 146 14.17 -10.41 0.58
C HIS A 146 14.50 -11.37 -0.60
N ASP A 147 13.49 -11.70 -1.40
CA ASP A 147 13.61 -12.57 -2.60
C ASP A 147 14.07 -11.81 -3.85
N CYS A 148 15.19 -11.08 -3.80
CA CYS A 148 15.75 -10.43 -4.99
C CYS A 148 16.02 -11.42 -6.14
N PHE A 149 16.32 -12.67 -5.78
CA PHE A 149 16.35 -13.83 -6.66
C PHE A 149 15.78 -15.04 -5.92
N SER A 150 15.20 -16.00 -6.64
CA SER A 150 14.69 -17.26 -6.06
C SER A 150 15.74 -18.00 -5.21
N ALA A 151 17.01 -17.97 -5.62
CA ALA A 151 18.13 -18.54 -4.88
C ALA A 151 18.32 -17.89 -3.49
N ASN A 152 18.08 -16.58 -3.36
CA ASN A 152 18.21 -15.90 -2.07
C ASN A 152 17.07 -16.29 -1.12
N GLU A 153 15.85 -16.39 -1.63
CA GLU A 153 14.71 -16.87 -0.84
C GLU A 153 14.95 -18.29 -0.32
N LEU A 154 15.48 -19.19 -1.15
CA LEU A 154 15.77 -20.58 -0.76
C LEU A 154 16.72 -20.66 0.45
N ILE A 155 17.89 -20.00 0.37
CA ILE A 155 18.87 -20.03 1.46
C ILE A 155 18.38 -19.28 2.70
N THR A 156 17.49 -18.30 2.51
CA THR A 156 16.89 -17.52 3.60
C THR A 156 15.94 -18.36 4.45
N TYR A 157 15.26 -19.37 3.88
CA TYR A 157 14.41 -20.27 4.68
C TYR A 157 15.20 -20.95 5.80
N GLU A 158 16.40 -21.40 5.49
CA GLU A 158 17.30 -22.10 6.41
C GLU A 158 17.93 -21.10 7.39
N ALA A 159 18.39 -19.95 6.89
CA ALA A 159 19.00 -18.91 7.72
C ALA A 159 18.04 -18.32 8.76
N LEU A 160 16.74 -18.19 8.42
CA LEU A 160 15.69 -17.77 9.35
C LEU A 160 15.25 -18.89 10.32
N GLY A 161 15.71 -20.13 10.11
CA GLY A 161 15.32 -21.29 10.90
C GLY A 161 13.91 -21.81 10.61
N LEU A 162 13.33 -21.49 9.45
CA LEU A 162 12.01 -22.00 9.03
C LEU A 162 12.06 -23.49 8.70
N CYS A 163 13.23 -23.96 8.25
CA CYS A 163 13.61 -25.36 8.10
C CYS A 163 15.08 -25.55 8.48
N GLU A 164 15.50 -26.81 8.60
CA GLU A 164 16.89 -27.17 8.86
C GLU A 164 17.80 -26.90 7.64
N GLU A 165 19.10 -26.78 7.87
CA GLU A 165 20.11 -26.56 6.81
C GLU A 165 20.06 -27.69 5.76
N GLY A 166 20.03 -27.32 4.47
CA GLY A 166 19.87 -28.26 3.36
C GLY A 166 18.46 -28.80 3.14
N LYS A 167 17.46 -28.40 3.94
CA LYS A 167 16.08 -28.90 3.86
C LYS A 167 15.09 -27.94 3.17
N ALA A 168 15.57 -26.84 2.60
CA ALA A 168 14.71 -25.91 1.89
C ALA A 168 13.96 -26.54 0.70
N GLY A 169 14.60 -27.46 -0.04
CA GLY A 169 13.95 -28.19 -1.14
C GLY A 169 12.73 -29.00 -0.68
N GLU A 170 12.81 -29.64 0.48
CA GLU A 170 11.70 -30.40 1.06
C GLU A 170 10.57 -29.49 1.54
N LEU A 171 10.89 -28.34 2.14
CA LEU A 171 9.90 -27.32 2.52
C LEU A 171 9.12 -26.85 1.27
N ILE A 172 9.82 -26.59 0.16
CA ILE A 172 9.21 -26.18 -1.10
C ILE A 172 8.33 -27.29 -1.69
N ASP A 173 8.82 -28.53 -1.70
CA ASP A 173 8.09 -29.68 -2.27
C ASP A 173 6.80 -30.01 -1.51
N ARG A 174 6.76 -29.77 -0.18
CA ARG A 174 5.56 -29.89 0.64
C ARG A 174 4.57 -28.73 0.46
N GLY A 175 4.97 -27.64 -0.20
CA GLY A 175 4.16 -26.42 -0.28
C GLY A 175 4.09 -25.67 1.05
N ASP A 176 5.06 -25.85 1.95
CA ASP A 176 5.09 -25.22 3.27
C ASP A 176 5.37 -23.70 3.23
N ASN A 177 5.55 -23.12 2.04
CA ASN A 177 5.82 -21.70 1.80
C ASN A 177 4.65 -20.94 1.12
N THR A 178 3.45 -21.54 1.02
CA THR A 178 2.28 -20.94 0.38
C THR A 178 1.00 -21.14 1.21
N TYR A 179 -0.12 -20.61 0.73
CA TYR A 179 -1.43 -20.77 1.37
C TYR A 179 -1.79 -22.25 1.54
N GLY A 180 -2.16 -22.62 2.76
CA GLY A 180 -2.42 -24.01 3.16
C GLY A 180 -1.18 -24.75 3.70
N GLY A 181 0.02 -24.19 3.53
CA GLY A 181 1.26 -24.72 4.10
C GLY A 181 1.55 -24.21 5.52
N LYS A 182 2.71 -24.59 6.06
CA LYS A 182 3.17 -24.15 7.39
C LYS A 182 3.35 -22.63 7.50
N TYR A 183 3.91 -22.00 6.48
CA TYR A 183 4.13 -20.56 6.40
C TYR A 183 3.54 -20.02 5.10
N VAL A 184 2.95 -18.82 5.13
CA VAL A 184 2.70 -18.07 3.90
C VAL A 184 3.85 -17.10 3.69
N ILE A 185 4.73 -17.43 2.75
CA ILE A 185 5.92 -16.63 2.44
C ILE A 185 5.65 -15.76 1.22
N ASN A 186 5.93 -14.47 1.37
CA ASN A 186 5.75 -13.43 0.38
C ASN A 186 4.31 -13.41 -0.16
N PRO A 187 3.26 -13.26 0.68
CA PRO A 187 1.87 -13.18 0.21
C PRO A 187 1.65 -12.04 -0.80
N SER A 188 2.50 -11.02 -0.80
CA SER A 188 2.44 -9.93 -1.77
C SER A 188 2.95 -10.29 -3.17
N GLY A 189 3.54 -11.47 -3.34
CA GLY A 189 4.33 -11.87 -4.53
C GLY A 189 5.81 -11.55 -4.47
N GLY A 190 6.33 -11.08 -3.32
CA GLY A 190 7.76 -10.85 -3.12
C GLY A 190 8.38 -9.83 -4.07
N LEU A 191 9.69 -9.59 -3.96
CA LEU A 191 10.45 -8.73 -4.86
C LEU A 191 10.43 -9.27 -6.30
N ILE A 192 10.38 -10.60 -6.48
CA ILE A 192 10.33 -11.23 -7.82
C ILE A 192 9.20 -10.65 -8.67
N SER A 193 8.02 -10.46 -8.09
CA SER A 193 6.85 -9.97 -8.83
C SER A 193 6.50 -8.52 -8.51
N LYS A 194 6.59 -8.09 -7.24
CA LYS A 194 6.32 -6.69 -6.85
C LYS A 194 7.26 -5.72 -7.54
N GLY A 195 8.49 -6.17 -7.75
CA GLY A 195 9.59 -5.30 -8.10
C GLY A 195 10.34 -4.76 -6.88
N HIS A 196 11.47 -4.10 -7.16
CA HIS A 196 12.45 -3.77 -6.14
C HIS A 196 12.95 -2.31 -6.21
N PRO A 197 12.11 -1.32 -5.85
CA PRO A 197 12.60 0.03 -5.55
C PRO A 197 13.40 -0.06 -4.25
N LEU A 198 14.73 0.11 -4.36
CA LEU A 198 15.69 -0.25 -3.30
C LEU A 198 15.30 0.29 -1.93
N GLY A 199 15.09 1.61 -1.81
CA GLY A 199 14.74 2.26 -0.55
C GLY A 199 13.32 2.01 -0.05
N ALA A 200 12.39 1.60 -0.93
CA ALA A 200 10.98 1.39 -0.56
C ALA A 200 10.69 -0.04 -0.09
N THR A 201 11.54 -1.00 -0.44
CA THR A 201 11.25 -2.43 -0.28
C THR A 201 11.02 -2.82 1.18
N GLY A 202 11.86 -2.36 2.11
CA GLY A 202 11.66 -2.65 3.54
C GLY A 202 10.34 -2.08 4.07
N LEU A 203 9.92 -0.90 3.60
CA LEU A 203 8.65 -0.29 4.01
C LEU A 203 7.44 -0.98 3.35
N ALA A 204 7.59 -1.47 2.12
CA ALA A 204 6.55 -2.26 1.45
C ALA A 204 6.33 -3.63 2.12
N GLN A 205 7.41 -4.28 2.58
CA GLN A 205 7.31 -5.50 3.40
C GLN A 205 6.57 -5.21 4.72
N CYS A 206 6.94 -4.14 5.44
CA CYS A 206 6.27 -3.71 6.65
C CYS A 206 4.77 -3.42 6.43
N ALA A 207 4.41 -2.76 5.32
CA ALA A 207 3.02 -2.47 4.99
C ALA A 207 2.20 -3.75 4.79
N GLU A 208 2.70 -4.72 4.02
CA GLU A 208 2.01 -5.99 3.81
C GLU A 208 1.80 -6.75 5.12
N LEU A 209 2.82 -6.88 5.97
CA LEU A 209 2.69 -7.59 7.24
C LEU A 209 1.71 -6.89 8.19
N CYS A 210 1.69 -5.56 8.21
CA CYS A 210 0.69 -4.79 8.94
C CYS A 210 -0.73 -5.04 8.42
N TRP A 211 -0.95 -5.08 7.10
CA TRP A 211 -2.26 -5.42 6.54
C TRP A 211 -2.69 -6.83 6.88
N GLN A 212 -1.77 -7.80 6.80
CA GLN A 212 -2.03 -9.20 7.15
C GLN A 212 -2.49 -9.35 8.60
N LEU A 213 -1.77 -8.74 9.54
CA LEU A 213 -2.12 -8.80 10.97
C LEU A 213 -3.43 -8.09 11.30
N ARG A 214 -3.77 -7.04 10.54
CA ARG A 214 -5.01 -6.27 10.73
C ARG A 214 -6.23 -6.86 10.04
N GLY A 215 -6.08 -7.93 9.27
CA GLY A 215 -7.18 -8.49 8.47
C GLY A 215 -7.55 -7.64 7.25
N LEU A 216 -6.60 -6.86 6.73
CA LEU A 216 -6.81 -5.88 5.64
C LEU A 216 -6.04 -6.25 4.36
N ALA A 217 -5.50 -7.46 4.24
CA ALA A 217 -4.73 -7.87 3.06
C ALA A 217 -5.60 -8.39 1.89
N GLU A 218 -6.91 -8.15 1.93
CA GLU A 218 -7.88 -8.50 0.87
C GLU A 218 -7.74 -9.97 0.40
N LYS A 219 -7.59 -10.22 -0.91
CA LYS A 219 -7.41 -11.56 -1.48
C LYS A 219 -6.09 -12.24 -1.09
N ARG A 220 -5.15 -11.49 -0.49
CA ARG A 220 -3.88 -12.03 0.03
C ARG A 220 -3.99 -12.44 1.49
N GLN A 221 -5.14 -12.22 2.14
CA GLN A 221 -5.27 -12.43 3.58
C GLN A 221 -4.91 -13.86 4.00
N VAL A 222 -3.95 -13.97 4.90
CA VAL A 222 -3.58 -15.21 5.58
C VAL A 222 -4.56 -15.42 6.75
N PRO A 223 -5.36 -16.51 6.76
CA PRO A 223 -6.32 -16.76 7.84
C PRO A 223 -5.62 -16.94 9.18
N GLY A 224 -6.13 -16.26 10.22
CA GLY A 224 -5.64 -16.44 11.59
C GLY A 224 -4.20 -15.97 11.84
N CYS A 225 -3.68 -15.06 11.01
CA CYS A 225 -2.34 -14.49 11.18
C CYS A 225 -2.20 -13.77 12.54
N LYS A 226 -1.23 -14.20 13.36
CA LYS A 226 -0.96 -13.63 14.69
C LYS A 226 0.47 -13.11 14.83
N LEU A 227 1.41 -13.74 14.14
CA LEU A 227 2.82 -13.38 14.17
C LEU A 227 3.37 -13.30 12.75
N ALA A 228 3.98 -12.16 12.43
CA ALA A 228 4.51 -11.85 11.11
C ALA A 228 6.02 -11.55 11.20
N LEU A 229 6.80 -12.04 10.23
CA LEU A 229 8.24 -11.87 10.18
C LEU A 229 8.64 -11.09 8.93
N GLN A 230 9.43 -10.04 9.11
CA GLN A 230 10.09 -9.33 8.02
C GLN A 230 11.56 -9.73 7.92
N HIS A 231 12.07 -9.90 6.71
CA HIS A 231 13.49 -10.02 6.41
C HIS A 231 13.84 -9.10 5.23
N ASN A 232 14.71 -8.13 5.48
CA ASN A 232 15.23 -7.19 4.47
C ASN A 232 16.75 -7.21 4.47
N LEU A 233 17.37 -7.35 3.30
CA LEU A 233 18.80 -7.58 3.16
C LEU A 233 19.39 -6.66 2.08
N GLY A 234 20.55 -6.09 2.34
CA GLY A 234 21.38 -5.41 1.35
C GLY A 234 22.81 -5.90 1.42
N LEU A 235 23.43 -6.19 0.28
CA LEU A 235 24.85 -6.55 0.21
C LEU A 235 25.73 -5.31 0.43
N GLY A 236 26.93 -5.52 0.97
CA GLY A 236 27.81 -4.43 1.43
C GLY A 236 28.23 -4.55 2.91
N GLY A 237 27.42 -5.07 3.83
CA GLY A 237 25.98 -5.27 3.80
C GLY A 237 25.35 -5.26 5.20
N ALA A 238 24.04 -5.15 5.22
CA ALA A 238 23.24 -5.22 6.44
C ALA A 238 21.95 -5.98 6.18
N VAL A 239 21.52 -6.76 7.16
CA VAL A 239 20.19 -7.36 7.23
C VAL A 239 19.42 -6.75 8.39
N VAL A 240 18.13 -6.51 8.18
CA VAL A 240 17.18 -6.15 9.23
C VAL A 240 16.06 -7.18 9.26
N ILE A 241 15.80 -7.71 10.45
CA ILE A 241 14.73 -8.67 10.70
C ILE A 241 13.84 -8.11 11.81
N ALA A 242 12.53 -8.20 11.64
CA ALA A 242 11.57 -7.73 12.63
C ALA A 242 10.38 -8.66 12.78
N LEU A 243 9.88 -8.80 14.01
CA LEU A 243 8.66 -9.53 14.35
C LEU A 243 7.53 -8.54 14.66
N TYR A 244 6.34 -8.84 14.14
CA TYR A 244 5.16 -8.01 14.29
C TYR A 244 3.98 -8.83 14.83
N ARG A 245 3.16 -8.19 15.66
CA ARG A 245 1.85 -8.71 16.09
C ARG A 245 0.87 -7.56 16.29
N LEU A 246 -0.42 -7.85 16.46
CA LEU A 246 -1.36 -6.84 16.96
C LEU A 246 -0.99 -6.44 18.39
N GLY A 247 -0.82 -5.14 18.65
CA GLY A 247 -0.48 -4.65 20.00
C GLY A 247 -1.65 -4.78 20.99
N PHE A 248 -2.88 -4.66 20.51
CA PHE A 248 -4.11 -4.75 21.31
C PHE A 248 -5.13 -5.70 20.66
N PRO A 249 -4.89 -7.03 20.68
CA PRO A 249 -5.73 -7.98 19.95
C PRO A 249 -7.21 -7.96 20.39
N ALA A 250 -7.49 -7.65 21.66
CA ALA A 250 -8.85 -7.49 22.17
C ALA A 250 -9.58 -6.28 21.55
N ALA A 251 -8.85 -5.19 21.24
CA ALA A 251 -9.42 -4.00 20.61
C ALA A 251 -9.66 -4.21 19.11
N ALA A 252 -8.87 -5.07 18.45
CA ALA A 252 -9.03 -5.40 17.04
C ALA A 252 -10.29 -6.24 16.73
N ALA A 253 -10.80 -6.99 17.71
CA ALA A 253 -12.07 -7.73 17.58
C ALA A 253 -13.29 -6.79 17.43
N GLY A 254 -13.17 -5.54 17.88
CA GLY A 254 -14.15 -4.48 17.64
C GLY A 254 -13.82 -3.73 16.35
N ASN A 255 -14.31 -4.22 15.21
CA ASN A 255 -14.32 -3.55 13.92
C ASN A 255 -13.07 -2.69 13.64
N VAL A 256 -11.96 -3.31 13.22
CA VAL A 256 -10.96 -2.57 12.45
C VAL A 256 -11.68 -1.96 11.25
N SER A 257 -11.87 -0.63 11.27
CA SER A 257 -12.46 0.10 10.16
C SER A 257 -11.70 -0.28 8.88
N LYS A 258 -12.42 -0.88 7.93
CA LYS A 258 -11.87 -1.53 6.72
C LYS A 258 -11.18 -0.57 5.76
N ASN A 259 -11.12 0.73 6.03
CA ASN A 259 -10.68 1.73 5.06
C ASN A 259 -9.75 2.75 5.71
N LEU A 260 -8.43 2.58 5.55
CA LEU A 260 -7.44 3.63 5.85
C LEU A 260 -6.83 4.28 4.61
N THR A 261 -7.27 3.91 3.40
CA THR A 261 -6.77 4.51 2.15
C THR A 261 -7.85 5.22 1.33
N ALA A 262 -9.12 5.07 1.70
CA ALA A 262 -10.19 5.91 1.17
C ALA A 262 -10.99 6.46 2.36
N ALA A 263 -10.93 7.77 2.59
CA ALA A 263 -11.93 8.41 3.44
C ALA A 263 -13.31 7.98 2.96
N SER A 264 -14.13 7.42 3.86
CA SER A 264 -15.43 6.87 3.49
C SER A 264 -16.28 7.96 2.85
N THR A 265 -16.87 7.68 1.69
CA THR A 265 -17.83 8.57 1.05
C THR A 265 -19.08 8.67 1.92
N ALA A 266 -19.51 9.87 2.24
CA ALA A 266 -20.70 10.10 3.06
C ALA A 266 -21.95 9.60 2.33
N ALA A 267 -22.90 9.05 3.09
CA ALA A 267 -24.19 8.57 2.56
C ALA A 267 -25.13 9.73 2.21
N ASN A 268 -24.98 10.87 2.88
CA ASN A 268 -25.71 12.11 2.62
C ASN A 268 -24.77 13.31 2.82
N GLY A 269 -25.23 14.51 2.45
CA GLY A 269 -24.47 15.75 2.63
C GLY A 269 -24.59 16.37 4.04
N GLU A 270 -25.18 15.70 5.03
CA GLU A 270 -25.41 16.31 6.34
C GLU A 270 -24.09 16.58 7.08
N GLY A 271 -24.02 17.72 7.76
CA GLY A 271 -22.85 18.16 8.53
C GLY A 271 -21.72 18.81 7.71
N PHE A 272 -21.67 18.63 6.39
CA PHE A 272 -20.67 19.32 5.55
C PHE A 272 -20.95 20.82 5.51
N GLN A 273 -19.89 21.63 5.66
CA GLN A 273 -19.99 23.09 5.60
C GLN A 273 -20.45 23.58 4.22
N VAL A 274 -20.12 22.84 3.16
CA VAL A 274 -20.55 23.15 1.80
C VAL A 274 -22.07 22.99 1.58
N THR A 275 -22.74 22.13 2.35
CA THR A 275 -24.12 21.72 2.05
C THR A 275 -25.13 22.87 2.09
N PRO A 276 -25.15 23.75 3.11
CA PRO A 276 -26.02 24.92 3.11
C PRO A 276 -25.76 25.87 1.93
N LEU A 277 -24.50 25.99 1.50
CA LEU A 277 -24.09 26.88 0.40
C LEU A 277 -24.57 26.35 -0.95
N LEU A 278 -24.50 25.04 -1.17
CA LEU A 278 -25.03 24.43 -2.38
C LEU A 278 -26.56 24.51 -2.44
N LYS A 279 -27.27 24.38 -1.32
CA LYS A 279 -28.73 24.61 -1.30
C LYS A 279 -29.08 26.05 -1.72
N LEU A 280 -28.31 27.05 -1.27
CA LEU A 280 -28.50 28.44 -1.71
C LEU A 280 -28.22 28.60 -3.21
N LEU A 281 -27.18 27.95 -3.72
CA LEU A 281 -26.86 27.96 -5.15
C LEU A 281 -27.98 27.31 -5.98
N GLU A 282 -28.56 26.20 -5.51
CA GLU A 282 -29.68 25.54 -6.17
C GLU A 282 -30.91 26.45 -6.25
N ILE A 283 -31.25 27.16 -5.17
CA ILE A 283 -32.33 28.15 -5.17
C ILE A 283 -32.04 29.28 -6.18
N ALA A 284 -30.82 29.80 -6.21
CA ALA A 284 -30.42 30.84 -7.15
C ALA A 284 -30.50 30.37 -8.62
N MET A 285 -30.13 29.11 -8.89
CA MET A 285 -30.27 28.49 -10.21
C MET A 285 -31.74 28.30 -10.61
N GLN A 286 -32.63 27.99 -9.66
CA GLN A 286 -34.06 27.82 -9.92
C GLN A 286 -34.80 29.14 -10.20
N GLU A 287 -34.36 30.22 -9.56
CA GLU A 287 -34.86 31.57 -9.85
C GLU A 287 -34.33 32.13 -11.17
N ASP A 288 -33.11 31.73 -11.56
CA ASP A 288 -32.36 32.09 -12.78
C ASP A 288 -32.42 33.56 -13.22
N LYS A 289 -32.55 34.49 -12.27
CA LYS A 289 -32.70 35.94 -12.55
C LYS A 289 -31.51 36.55 -13.30
N ASP A 290 -30.34 35.92 -13.23
CA ASP A 290 -29.10 36.40 -13.86
C ASP A 290 -28.68 35.60 -15.10
N ASN A 291 -29.56 34.70 -15.57
CA ASN A 291 -29.29 33.79 -16.68
C ASN A 291 -27.99 32.99 -16.44
N LEU A 292 -27.88 32.42 -15.24
CA LEU A 292 -26.70 31.70 -14.75
C LEU A 292 -26.50 30.42 -15.56
N ILE A 293 -27.59 29.72 -15.88
CA ILE A 293 -27.52 28.45 -16.62
C ILE A 293 -26.94 28.66 -18.01
N GLU A 294 -27.37 29.69 -18.77
CA GLU A 294 -26.83 29.95 -20.10
C GLU A 294 -25.36 30.42 -20.09
N LYS A 295 -24.94 31.14 -19.05
CA LYS A 295 -23.55 31.61 -18.91
C LYS A 295 -22.59 30.45 -18.61
N VAL A 296 -23.03 29.51 -17.78
CA VAL A 296 -22.22 28.39 -17.30
C VAL A 296 -22.21 27.22 -18.31
N ARG A 297 -23.40 26.69 -18.65
CA ARG A 297 -23.64 25.57 -19.58
C ARG A 297 -22.71 24.35 -19.41
N ALA A 298 -22.62 23.81 -18.20
CA ALA A 298 -21.80 22.63 -17.91
C ALA A 298 -22.28 21.85 -16.68
N VAL A 299 -21.80 20.62 -16.54
CA VAL A 299 -22.00 19.76 -15.36
C VAL A 299 -20.74 19.77 -14.51
N TYR A 300 -20.86 20.16 -13.23
CA TYR A 300 -19.73 20.32 -12.31
C TYR A 300 -19.77 19.28 -11.21
N GLY A 301 -18.64 18.59 -11.01
CA GLY A 301 -18.41 17.75 -9.85
C GLY A 301 -17.74 18.55 -8.74
N PHE A 302 -18.25 18.45 -7.52
CA PHE A 302 -17.63 18.99 -6.32
C PHE A 302 -17.31 17.84 -5.36
N LYS A 303 -16.03 17.46 -5.28
CA LYS A 303 -15.52 16.48 -4.34
C LYS A 303 -14.97 17.20 -3.12
N VAL A 304 -15.67 17.12 -2.00
CA VAL A 304 -15.26 17.77 -0.76
C VAL A 304 -14.59 16.75 0.15
N THR A 305 -13.36 17.02 0.57
CA THR A 305 -12.56 16.16 1.44
C THR A 305 -12.55 16.69 2.87
N ASN A 306 -12.24 15.81 3.84
CA ASN A 306 -12.15 16.16 5.27
C ASN A 306 -13.45 16.77 5.83
N GLY A 307 -14.61 16.27 5.40
CA GLY A 307 -15.91 16.64 5.96
C GLY A 307 -16.16 16.01 7.34
N PRO A 308 -17.42 15.97 7.80
CA PRO A 308 -17.81 15.37 9.08
C PRO A 308 -17.18 13.99 9.26
N ASN A 309 -16.56 13.75 10.42
CA ASN A 309 -15.87 12.49 10.72
C ASN A 309 -14.80 12.09 9.69
N GLY A 310 -14.20 13.05 8.98
CA GLY A 310 -13.18 12.82 7.96
C GLY A 310 -13.72 12.28 6.63
N GLN A 311 -15.03 12.32 6.41
CA GLN A 311 -15.67 11.75 5.22
C GLN A 311 -15.45 12.58 3.95
N ILE A 312 -15.65 11.94 2.79
CA ILE A 312 -15.68 12.62 1.48
C ILE A 312 -17.14 12.79 1.05
N GLY A 313 -17.52 14.00 0.66
CA GLY A 313 -18.80 14.27 0.01
C GLY A 313 -18.60 14.51 -1.48
N PHE A 314 -19.58 14.12 -2.30
CA PHE A 314 -19.58 14.44 -3.73
C PHE A 314 -20.90 15.06 -4.14
N TRP A 315 -20.86 16.19 -4.84
CA TRP A 315 -22.04 16.84 -5.41
C TRP A 315 -21.86 16.98 -6.90
N VAL A 316 -22.93 16.71 -7.64
CA VAL A 316 -23.03 17.00 -9.05
C VAL A 316 -23.97 18.17 -9.23
N ILE A 317 -23.46 19.26 -9.80
CA ILE A 317 -24.20 20.47 -10.13
C ILE A 317 -24.42 20.44 -11.65
N ASN A 318 -25.62 20.06 -12.07
CA ASN A 318 -26.00 20.13 -13.47
C ASN A 318 -26.51 21.54 -13.77
N ALA A 319 -25.69 22.36 -14.42
CA ALA A 319 -26.03 23.69 -14.91
C ALA A 319 -26.06 23.73 -16.45
N LYS A 320 -26.41 22.60 -17.08
CA LYS A 320 -26.44 22.44 -18.54
C LYS A 320 -27.86 22.45 -19.09
N GLU A 321 -28.82 21.93 -18.33
CA GLU A 321 -30.20 21.71 -18.77
C GLU A 321 -31.22 22.33 -17.80
N GLY A 322 -32.32 22.88 -18.35
CA GLY A 322 -33.45 23.40 -17.57
C GLY A 322 -33.05 24.50 -16.58
N LYS A 323 -33.60 24.44 -15.37
CA LYS A 323 -33.30 25.36 -14.25
C LYS A 323 -32.11 24.91 -13.39
N GLY A 324 -31.36 23.92 -13.88
CA GLY A 324 -30.26 23.26 -13.19
C GLY A 324 -30.65 22.53 -11.89
N LYS A 325 -29.78 21.65 -11.41
CA LYS A 325 -30.05 20.81 -10.22
C LYS A 325 -28.76 20.42 -9.53
N ILE A 326 -28.81 20.25 -8.21
CA ILE A 326 -27.68 19.73 -7.43
C ILE A 326 -28.06 18.37 -6.83
N ILE A 327 -27.22 17.36 -7.07
CA ILE A 327 -27.45 16.00 -6.59
C ILE A 327 -26.25 15.55 -5.78
N PHE A 328 -26.47 15.23 -4.51
CA PHE A 328 -25.47 14.56 -3.70
C PHE A 328 -25.26 13.12 -4.19
N ASN A 329 -24.01 12.70 -4.35
CA ASN A 329 -23.61 11.44 -4.99
C ASN A 329 -24.26 11.25 -6.37
N GLY A 330 -24.45 12.34 -7.12
CA GLY A 330 -24.97 12.28 -8.49
C GLY A 330 -24.06 11.46 -9.40
N THR A 331 -24.66 10.79 -10.38
CA THR A 331 -23.95 9.90 -11.33
C THR A 331 -23.69 10.55 -12.69
N ASP A 332 -24.13 11.80 -12.89
CA ASP A 332 -23.93 12.46 -14.19
C ASP A 332 -22.44 12.69 -14.47
N LYS A 333 -22.07 12.52 -15.74
CA LYS A 333 -20.69 12.76 -16.19
C LYS A 333 -20.38 14.25 -16.08
N CYS A 334 -19.42 14.58 -15.22
CA CYS A 334 -18.99 15.95 -14.99
C CYS A 334 -18.04 16.41 -16.10
N ASP A 335 -18.25 17.62 -16.63
CA ASP A 335 -17.35 18.29 -17.57
C ASP A 335 -16.06 18.76 -16.86
N VAL A 336 -16.19 19.13 -15.59
CA VAL A 336 -15.07 19.47 -14.70
C VAL A 336 -15.39 19.05 -13.27
N THR A 337 -14.37 18.62 -12.53
CA THR A 337 -14.45 18.27 -11.12
C THR A 337 -13.49 19.10 -10.30
N PHE A 338 -13.99 19.72 -9.24
CA PHE A 338 -13.23 20.42 -8.22
C PHE A 338 -13.05 19.52 -7.00
N THR A 339 -11.83 19.43 -6.48
CA THR A 339 -11.53 18.76 -5.21
C THR A 339 -10.99 19.77 -4.22
N ILE A 340 -11.60 19.87 -3.04
CA ILE A 340 -11.31 20.91 -2.04
C ILE A 340 -11.67 20.41 -0.63
N ASN A 341 -10.98 20.90 0.40
CA ASN A 341 -11.26 20.59 1.80
C ASN A 341 -12.52 21.34 2.28
N ASP A 342 -13.40 20.69 3.05
CA ASP A 342 -14.67 21.25 3.55
C ASP A 342 -14.47 22.59 4.29
N ALA A 343 -13.37 22.75 5.02
CA ALA A 343 -13.03 24.00 5.69
C ALA A 343 -12.68 25.15 4.71
N ASP A 344 -12.02 24.83 3.59
CA ASP A 344 -11.61 25.81 2.58
C ASP A 344 -12.78 26.15 1.63
N VAL A 345 -13.78 25.27 1.48
CA VAL A 345 -14.95 25.50 0.61
C VAL A 345 -15.71 26.75 1.02
N THR A 346 -15.91 26.95 2.32
CA THR A 346 -16.61 28.13 2.83
C THR A 346 -15.86 29.40 2.47
N GLU A 347 -14.55 29.46 2.71
CA GLU A 347 -13.74 30.64 2.37
C GLU A 347 -13.73 30.91 0.86
N LEU A 348 -13.65 29.85 0.06
CA LEU A 348 -13.74 29.95 -1.39
C LEU A 348 -15.08 30.55 -1.78
N LEU A 349 -16.20 29.90 -1.47
CA LEU A 349 -17.55 30.31 -1.92
C LEU A 349 -17.99 31.67 -1.39
N THR A 350 -17.45 32.08 -0.24
CA THR A 350 -17.68 33.42 0.34
C THR A 350 -16.78 34.50 -0.21
N GLY A 351 -15.88 34.19 -1.14
CA GLY A 351 -14.97 35.16 -1.75
C GLY A 351 -13.81 35.58 -0.84
N LYS A 352 -13.73 35.08 0.40
CA LYS A 352 -12.60 35.33 1.32
C LYS A 352 -11.30 34.71 0.82
N LEU A 353 -11.39 33.60 0.07
CA LEU A 353 -10.26 32.97 -0.59
C LEU A 353 -10.41 33.10 -2.12
N PRO A 354 -9.60 33.95 -2.78
CA PRO A 354 -9.63 34.07 -4.23
C PRO A 354 -9.33 32.72 -4.91
N PRO A 355 -10.12 32.28 -5.90
CA PRO A 355 -9.96 30.94 -6.49
C PRO A 355 -8.61 30.66 -7.15
N GLN A 356 -8.02 31.68 -7.79
CA GLN A 356 -6.67 31.56 -8.35
C GLN A 356 -5.63 31.30 -7.26
N LYS A 357 -5.74 32.01 -6.13
CA LYS A 357 -4.85 31.83 -4.98
C LYS A 357 -5.04 30.44 -4.36
N ALA A 358 -6.27 29.97 -4.21
CA ALA A 358 -6.56 28.61 -3.75
C ALA A 358 -5.89 27.54 -4.63
N PHE A 359 -5.93 27.73 -5.95
CA PHE A 359 -5.35 26.78 -6.90
C PHE A 359 -3.82 26.74 -6.81
N PHE A 360 -3.17 27.91 -6.82
CA PHE A 360 -1.70 27.99 -6.68
C PHE A 360 -1.19 27.51 -5.32
N GLN A 361 -2.00 27.61 -4.26
CA GLN A 361 -1.68 27.07 -2.94
C GLN A 361 -1.98 25.58 -2.79
N GLY A 362 -2.51 24.92 -3.83
CA GLY A 362 -2.88 23.50 -3.78
C GLY A 362 -4.12 23.21 -2.91
N LYS A 363 -4.88 24.23 -2.49
CA LYS A 363 -6.11 24.10 -1.71
C LYS A 363 -7.30 23.61 -2.54
N ILE A 364 -7.28 23.87 -3.84
CA ILE A 364 -8.25 23.36 -4.81
C ILE A 364 -7.54 22.67 -5.95
N LYS A 365 -7.99 21.46 -6.27
CA LYS A 365 -7.56 20.71 -7.46
C LYS A 365 -8.68 20.71 -8.49
N ILE A 366 -8.34 20.95 -9.74
CA ILE A 366 -9.28 21.00 -10.87
C ILE A 366 -8.93 19.87 -11.84
N GLN A 367 -9.93 19.11 -12.28
CA GLN A 367 -9.78 18.05 -13.26
C GLN A 367 -10.89 18.14 -14.31
N GLY A 368 -10.55 18.10 -15.60
CA GLY A 368 -11.52 18.19 -16.70
C GLY A 368 -11.34 19.46 -17.53
N ASN A 369 -12.44 19.97 -18.08
CA ASN A 369 -12.39 21.10 -19.00
C ASN A 369 -12.08 22.43 -18.28
N MET A 370 -10.85 22.92 -18.44
CA MET A 370 -10.38 24.15 -17.81
C MET A 370 -11.13 25.42 -18.28
N GLY A 371 -11.63 25.45 -19.51
CA GLY A 371 -12.45 26.57 -19.99
C GLY A 371 -13.77 26.69 -19.21
N MET A 372 -14.40 25.55 -18.91
CA MET A 372 -15.62 25.51 -18.08
C MET A 372 -15.33 25.78 -16.61
N ALA A 373 -14.13 25.41 -16.14
CA ALA A 373 -13.67 25.78 -14.80
C ALA A 373 -13.59 27.29 -14.63
N MET A 374 -12.98 27.99 -15.60
CA MET A 374 -12.79 29.44 -15.55
C MET A 374 -14.12 30.21 -15.60
N LYS A 375 -15.09 29.75 -16.40
CA LYS A 375 -16.45 30.35 -16.42
C LYS A 375 -17.10 30.35 -15.04
N LEU A 376 -17.01 29.25 -14.31
CA LEU A 376 -17.57 29.16 -12.96
C LEU A 376 -16.90 30.16 -11.99
N LEU A 377 -15.58 30.36 -12.12
CA LEU A 377 -14.84 31.32 -11.30
C LEU A 377 -15.22 32.78 -11.60
N GLU A 378 -15.54 33.10 -12.85
CA GLU A 378 -16.02 34.44 -13.24
C GLU A 378 -17.44 34.69 -12.71
N LEU A 379 -18.31 33.69 -12.74
CA LEU A 379 -19.66 33.77 -12.16
C LEU A 379 -19.65 33.92 -10.65
N GLN A 380 -18.70 33.29 -9.97
CA GLN A 380 -18.52 33.49 -8.54
C GLN A 380 -18.23 34.97 -8.21
N LYS A 381 -17.36 35.62 -8.99
CA LYS A 381 -17.04 37.05 -8.81
C LYS A 381 -18.26 37.95 -9.03
N SER A 382 -19.13 37.63 -9.98
CA SER A 382 -20.34 38.43 -10.27
C SER A 382 -21.49 38.17 -9.30
N ALA A 383 -21.58 36.96 -8.72
CA ALA A 383 -22.62 36.56 -7.76
C ALA A 383 -22.31 36.94 -6.30
N GLN A 384 -21.06 37.34 -6.00
CA GLN A 384 -20.58 37.64 -4.65
C GLN A 384 -21.50 38.63 -3.89
N SER A 385 -21.88 39.75 -4.52
CA SER A 385 -22.75 40.76 -3.90
C SER A 385 -24.14 40.24 -3.54
N ARG A 386 -24.65 39.24 -4.28
CA ARG A 386 -25.99 38.68 -4.10
C ARG A 386 -26.02 37.56 -3.07
N ILE A 387 -24.96 36.75 -2.99
CA ILE A 387 -24.76 35.76 -1.92
C ILE A 387 -24.69 36.47 -0.57
N ASP A 388 -24.00 37.61 -0.49
CA ASP A 388 -23.97 38.44 0.72
C ASP A 388 -25.36 39.00 1.08
N THR A 389 -26.15 39.38 0.08
CA THR A 389 -27.54 39.87 0.28
C THR A 389 -28.52 38.76 0.71
N LEU A 390 -28.37 37.55 0.18
CA LEU A 390 -29.19 36.38 0.55
C LEU A 390 -28.85 35.86 1.95
N ARG A 391 -27.57 35.97 2.36
CA ARG A 391 -27.12 35.64 3.72
C ARG A 391 -27.64 36.60 4.78
N ALA A 392 -27.82 37.88 4.46
CA ALA A 392 -28.38 38.86 5.41
C ALA A 392 -29.88 38.64 5.71
N LYS A 393 -30.55 37.76 4.96
CA LYS A 393 -31.96 37.41 5.13
C LYS A 393 -32.19 36.07 5.87
N LEU A 394 -31.11 35.34 6.17
CA LEU A 394 -31.07 34.13 6.99
C LEU A 394 -30.43 34.47 8.33
#